data_AF-A0A1I3KQD3-F1
#
_entry.id   AF-A0A1I3KQD3-F1
#
_cell.length_a   1.000
_cell.length_b   1.000
_cell.length_c   1.000
_cell.angle_alpha   90.00
_cell.angle_beta   90.00
_cell.angle_gamma   90.00
#
_symmetry.space_group_name_H-M   'P 1'
#
loop_
_entity.id
_entity.type
_entity.pdbx_description
1 polymer ?
#
loop_
_entity_poly.entity_id
_entity_poly.type
_entity_poly.pdbx_seq_one_letter_code
_entity_poly.pdbx_strand_id
1 'polypeptide(L)'
;MKSITISFSVDEVESMKKIARLKGFSGYKILLKSYISEGLHRDEERYSGISNALLIEALKKYGVPDTIIQQATRDVIESTTYIQN
;
A
#
# COMPACT_ATOMS: atom_id res chain seq x y z
N MET A 1 -1.24 -16.14 -7.44
CA MET A 1 0.04 -15.42 -7.63
C MET A 1 0.14 -14.98 -9.09
N LYS A 2 0.60 -13.76 -9.37
CA LYS A 2 0.96 -13.33 -10.73
C LYS A 2 2.48 -13.21 -10.82
N SER A 3 3.08 -13.69 -11.90
CA SER A 3 4.50 -13.51 -12.18
C SER A 3 4.70 -12.27 -13.04
N ILE A 4 5.78 -11.55 -12.76
CA ILE A 4 6.27 -10.45 -13.60
C ILE A 4 7.75 -10.69 -13.87
N THR A 5 8.20 -10.29 -15.05
CA THR A 5 9.62 -10.32 -15.43
C THR A 5 10.11 -8.88 -15.52
N ILE A 6 11.15 -8.55 -14.76
CA ILE A 6 11.80 -7.23 -14.77
C ILE A 6 13.27 -7.46 -15.09
N SER A 7 13.78 -6.72 -16.07
CA SER A 7 15.19 -6.75 -16.46
C SER A 7 15.97 -5.68 -15.70
N PHE A 8 17.16 -6.06 -15.25
CA PHE A 8 18.13 -5.17 -14.59
C PHE A 8 19.47 -5.32 -15.31
N SER A 9 20.30 -4.28 -15.26
CA SER A 9 21.70 -4.37 -15.66
C SER A 9 22.47 -5.35 -14.78
N VAL A 10 23.61 -5.82 -15.27
CA VAL A 10 24.48 -6.74 -14.52
C VAL A 10 24.94 -6.09 -13.21
N ASP A 11 25.33 -4.81 -13.25
CA ASP A 11 25.85 -4.08 -12.08
C ASP A 11 24.80 -3.88 -10.99
N GLU A 12 23.54 -3.65 -11.38
CA GLU A 12 22.42 -3.59 -10.45
C GLU A 12 22.18 -4.92 -9.76
N VAL A 13 22.25 -6.04 -10.50
CA VAL A 13 22.09 -7.39 -9.93
C VAL A 13 23.21 -7.72 -8.95
N GLU A 14 24.46 -7.39 -9.27
CA GLU A 14 25.59 -7.58 -8.35
C GLU A 14 25.46 -6.73 -7.09
N SER A 15 25.03 -5.48 -7.24
CA SER A 15 24.74 -4.59 -6.11
C SER A 15 23.64 -5.18 -5.22
N MET A 16 22.54 -5.69 -5.80
CA MET A 16 21.47 -6.31 -5.04
C MET A 16 21.94 -7.58 -4.30
N LYS A 17 22.80 -8.40 -4.91
CA LYS A 17 23.38 -9.58 -4.23
C LYS A 17 24.21 -9.18 -3.01
N LYS A 18 25.05 -8.14 -3.15
CA LYS A 18 25.86 -7.61 -2.04
C LYS A 18 24.97 -7.11 -0.90
N ILE A 19 23.96 -6.30 -1.22
CA ILE A 19 23.02 -5.76 -0.23
C ILE A 19 22.21 -6.88 0.44
N ALA A 20 21.76 -7.88 -0.32
CA ALA A 20 21.00 -9.00 0.23
C ALA A 20 21.79 -9.71 1.34
N ARG A 21 23.08 -10.01 1.09
CA ARG A 21 23.96 -10.61 2.09
C ARG A 21 24.13 -9.72 3.33
N LEU A 22 24.40 -8.43 3.13
CA LEU A 22 24.58 -7.48 4.24
C LEU A 22 23.32 -7.35 5.10
N LYS A 23 22.13 -7.47 4.50
CA LYS A 23 20.85 -7.44 5.20
C LYS A 23 20.37 -8.82 5.69
N GLY A 24 21.18 -9.87 5.56
CA GLY A 24 20.84 -11.23 6.01
C GLY A 24 19.82 -11.97 5.15
N PHE A 25 19.53 -11.51 3.94
CA PHE A 25 18.67 -12.23 2.99
C PHE A 25 19.45 -13.32 2.26
N SER A 26 18.80 -14.46 2.02
CA SER A 26 19.40 -15.58 1.29
C SER A 26 19.63 -15.32 -0.21
N GLY A 27 19.05 -14.25 -0.77
CA GLY A 27 19.30 -13.85 -2.15
C GLY A 27 18.61 -12.56 -2.56
N TYR A 28 19.05 -12.00 -3.70
CA TYR A 28 18.58 -10.71 -4.20
C TYR A 28 17.08 -10.69 -4.57
N LYS A 29 16.51 -11.84 -4.96
CA LYS A 29 15.07 -11.95 -5.24
C LYS A 29 14.21 -11.73 -4.00
N ILE A 30 14.66 -12.22 -2.84
CA ILE A 30 13.95 -12.01 -1.56
C ILE A 30 14.08 -10.56 -1.12
N LEU A 31 15.27 -9.98 -1.25
CA LEU A 31 15.49 -8.55 -1.02
C LEU A 31 14.54 -7.69 -1.88
N LEU A 32 14.48 -7.96 -3.19
CA LEU A 32 13.63 -7.22 -4.12
C LEU A 32 12.14 -7.33 -3.74
N LYS A 33 11.68 -8.54 -3.41
CA LYS A 33 10.30 -8.75 -2.92
C LYS A 33 10.04 -7.94 -1.65
N SER A 34 10.99 -7.92 -0.71
CA SER A 34 10.86 -7.14 0.53
C SER A 34 10.74 -5.65 0.25
N TYR A 35 11.57 -5.10 -0.63
CA TYR A 35 11.54 -3.68 -1.00
C TYR A 35 10.23 -3.27 -1.67
N ILE A 36 9.75 -4.07 -2.62
CA ILE A 36 8.47 -3.81 -3.27
C ILE A 36 7.33 -3.87 -2.24
N SER A 37 7.34 -4.87 -1.35
CA SER A 37 6.28 -5.03 -0.35
C SER A 37 6.27 -3.88 0.65
N GLU A 38 7.43 -3.48 1.16
CA GLU A 38 7.54 -2.37 2.11
C GLU A 38 7.17 -1.03 1.47
N GLY A 39 7.65 -0.77 0.25
CA GLY A 39 7.32 0.44 -0.50
C GLY A 39 5.83 0.53 -0.79
N LEU A 40 5.23 -0.57 -1.27
CA LEU A 40 3.80 -0.61 -1.55
C LEU A 40 2.97 -0.42 -0.28
N HIS A 41 3.32 -1.10 0.81
CA HIS A 41 2.59 -0.96 2.07
C HIS A 41 2.63 0.48 2.59
N ARG A 42 3.81 1.12 2.55
CA ARG A 42 3.98 2.52 2.92
C ARG A 42 3.12 3.46 2.06
N ASP A 43 3.07 3.21 0.75
CA ASP A 43 2.26 4.01 -0.16
C ASP A 43 0.77 3.76 0.06
N GLU A 44 0.35 2.52 0.30
CA GLU A 44 -1.02 2.18 0.66
C GLU A 44 -1.45 2.89 1.95
N GLU A 45 -0.62 2.88 2.99
CA GLU A 45 -0.87 3.65 4.22
C GLU A 45 -0.98 5.15 3.93
N ARG A 46 -0.03 5.69 3.13
CA ARG A 46 0.02 7.11 2.80
C ARG A 46 -1.18 7.58 1.99
N TYR A 47 -1.64 6.79 1.03
CA TYR A 47 -2.70 7.20 0.09
C TYR A 47 -4.09 6.69 0.48
N SER A 48 -4.21 5.75 1.41
CA SER A 48 -5.51 5.29 1.93
C SER A 48 -6.30 6.39 2.65
N GLY A 49 -5.61 7.25 3.41
CA GLY A 49 -6.25 8.31 4.20
C GLY A 49 -6.50 9.62 3.45
N ILE A 50 -5.62 9.99 2.52
CA ILE A 50 -5.63 11.34 1.91
C ILE A 50 -6.85 11.54 1.00
N SER A 51 -7.26 10.52 0.22
CA SER A 51 -8.44 10.66 -0.65
C SER A 51 -9.75 10.76 0.15
N ASN A 52 -9.86 10.00 1.23
CA ASN A 52 -11.07 9.98 2.06
C ASN A 52 -11.18 11.23 2.93
N ALA A 53 -10.07 11.70 3.51
CA ALA A 53 -10.08 12.93 4.29
C ALA A 53 -10.43 14.16 3.44
N LEU A 54 -9.85 14.29 2.24
CA LEU A 54 -10.19 15.36 1.30
C LEU A 54 -11.63 15.27 0.81
N LEU A 55 -12.14 14.06 0.57
CA LEU A 55 -13.54 13.84 0.21
C LEU A 55 -14.49 14.25 1.36
N ILE A 56 -14.18 13.86 2.60
CA ILE A 56 -14.96 14.24 3.79
C ILE A 56 -15.00 15.76 3.96
N GLU A 57 -13.85 16.43 3.85
CA GLU A 57 -13.77 17.89 3.93
C GLU A 57 -14.57 18.57 2.81
N ALA A 58 -14.51 18.05 1.58
CA ALA A 58 -15.32 18.55 0.48
C ALA A 58 -16.83 18.38 0.76
N LEU A 59 -17.26 17.21 1.24
CA LEU A 59 -18.66 16.94 1.57
C LEU A 59 -19.17 17.88 2.67
N LYS A 60 -18.37 18.12 3.71
CA LYS A 60 -18.69 19.11 4.77
C LYS A 60 -18.87 20.51 4.18
N LYS A 61 -17.98 20.93 3.28
CA LYS A 61 -18.07 22.23 2.59
C LYS A 61 -19.34 22.36 1.73
N TYR A 62 -19.83 21.26 1.17
CA TYR A 62 -21.10 21.21 0.44
C TYR A 62 -22.34 21.07 1.34
N GLY A 63 -22.17 21.09 2.67
CA GLY A 63 -23.27 21.07 3.63
C GLY A 63 -23.76 19.68 4.02
N VAL A 64 -23.01 18.63 3.70
CA VAL A 64 -23.34 17.28 4.18
C VAL A 64 -23.13 17.22 5.70
N PRO A 65 -24.16 16.85 6.50
CA PRO A 65 -24.04 16.77 7.95
C PRO A 65 -23.02 15.73 8.40
N ASP A 66 -22.26 16.04 9.46
CA ASP A 66 -21.24 15.13 10.01
C ASP A 66 -21.84 13.78 10.44
N THR A 67 -23.09 13.77 10.90
CA THR A 67 -23.84 12.55 11.25
C THR A 67 -24.00 11.59 10.06
N ILE A 68 -24.25 12.12 8.86
CA ILE A 68 -24.38 11.33 7.63
C ILE A 68 -23.02 10.81 7.18
N ILE A 69 -21.98 11.64 7.27
CA ILE A 69 -20.60 11.24 6.92
C ILE A 69 -20.13 10.12 7.85
N GLN A 70 -20.36 10.25 9.16
CA GLN A 70 -20.01 9.23 10.14
C GLN A 70 -20.80 7.93 9.91
N GLN A 71 -22.09 8.03 9.59
CA GLN A 71 -22.90 6.85 9.30
C GLN A 71 -22.39 6.13 8.05
N ALA A 72 -22.19 6.86 6.95
CA ALA A 72 -21.64 6.30 5.71
C ALA A 72 -20.25 5.68 5.92
N THR A 73 -19.42 6.27 6.79
CA THR A 73 -18.10 5.70 7.13
C THR A 73 -18.25 4.37 7.87
N ARG A 74 -19.18 4.26 8.82
CA ARG A 74 -19.48 2.98 9.50
C ARG A 74 -19.99 1.93 8.53
N ASP A 75 -20.92 2.30 7.66
CA ASP A 75 -21.51 1.38 6.67
C ASP A 75 -20.43 0.77 5.75
N VAL A 76 -19.44 1.57 5.34
CA VAL A 76 -18.30 1.09 4.52
C VAL A 76 -17.40 0.12 5.31
N ILE A 77 -17.09 0.43 6.57
CA ILE A 77 -16.25 -0.44 7.43
C ILE A 77 -16.96 -1.78 7.67
N GLU A 78 -18.26 -1.76 7.97
CA GLU A 78 -19.06 -2.97 8.15
C GLU A 78 -19.13 -3.78 6.86
N SER A 79 -19.40 -3.14 5.71
CA SER A 79 -19.46 -3.83 4.41
C SER A 79 -18.14 -4.50 4.02
N THR A 80 -16.99 -3.89 4.36
CA THR A 80 -15.66 -4.46 4.08
C THR A 80 -15.35 -5.68 4.95
N THR A 81 -15.96 -5.80 6.13
CA THR A 81 -15.79 -6.93 7.04
C THR A 81 -16.49 -8.21 6.53
N TYR A 82 -17.53 -8.08 5.71
CA TYR A 82 -18.26 -9.22 5.13
C TYR A 82 -17.62 -9.81 3.87
N ILE A 83 -16.58 -9.19 3.31
CA ILE A 83 -15.94 -9.63 2.06
C ILE A 83 -14.69 -10.51 2.31
N GLN A 84 -14.36 -10.81 3.57
CA GLN A 84 -13.19 -11.63 3.95
C GLN A 84 -13.53 -13.00 4.59
N ASN A 85 -14.79 -13.44 4.58
CA ASN A 85 -15.21 -14.80 4.99
C ASN A 85 -15.70 -15.64 3.82
#